data_AF-A0A6N6MFU9-F1
#
_entry.id   AF-A0A6N6MFU9-F1
#
_cell.length_a   1.000
_cell.length_b   1.000
_cell.length_c   1.000
_cell.angle_alpha   90.00
_cell.angle_beta   90.00
_cell.angle_gamma   90.00
#
_symmetry.space_group_name_H-M   'P 1'
#
loop_
_entity.id
_entity.type
_entity.pdbx_description
1 polymer ?
#
loop_
_entity_poly.entity_id
_entity_poly.type
_entity_poly.pdbx_seq_one_letter_code
_entity_poly.pdbx_strand_id
1 'polypeptide(L)' 'LTFITKLYRELVKDSSSFEAKSKLILITGHSTMDALQKYLRDIDAELPEDYSDFLK' A
#
# COMPACT_ATOMS: atom_id res chain seq x y z
N LEU A 1 0.81 0.66 -12.00
CA LEU A 1 0.11 0.34 -10.72
C LEU A 1 -0.10 -1.15 -10.60
N THR A 2 0.53 -1.78 -9.61
CA THR A 2 0.31 -3.21 -9.32
C THR A 2 -1.05 -3.41 -8.64
N PHE A 3 -1.53 -4.67 -8.62
CA PHE A 3 -2.79 -5.03 -7.96
C PHE A 3 -2.79 -4.69 -6.46
N ILE A 4 -1.65 -4.81 -5.79
CA ILE A 4 -1.51 -4.53 -4.36
C ILE A 4 -1.65 -3.04 -4.04
N THR A 5 -1.09 -2.14 -4.87
CA THR A 5 -1.26 -0.68 -4.67
C THR A 5 -2.73 -0.27 -4.77
N LYS A 6 -3.49 -0.84 -5.72
CA LYS A 6 -4.94 -0.57 -5.84
C LYS A 6 -5.70 -1.08 -4.63
N LEU A 7 -5.38 -2.30 -4.19
CA LEU A 7 -6.01 -2.90 -3.01
C LEU A 7 -5.73 -2.10 -1.73
N TYR A 8 -4.49 -1.64 -1.53
CA TYR A 8 -4.15 -0.78 -0.38
C TYR A 8 -4.93 0.54 -0.43
N ARG A 9 -5.03 1.19 -1.59
CA ARG A 9 -5.80 2.43 -1.76
C ARG A 9 -7.28 2.23 -1.44
N GLU A 10 -7.89 1.13 -1.87
CA GLU A 10 -9.28 0.82 -1.49
C GLU A 10 -9.42 0.57 0.02
N LEU A 11 -8.49 -0.18 0.64
CA LEU A 11 -8.57 -0.47 2.08
C LEU A 11 -8.45 0.80 2.95
N VAL A 12 -7.67 1.79 2.54
CA VAL A 12 -7.49 3.05 3.29
C VAL A 12 -8.71 3.98 3.18
N LYS A 13 -9.59 3.79 2.19
CA LYS A 13 -10.84 4.57 2.10
C LYS A 13 -11.79 4.25 3.25
N ASP A 14 -11.85 2.97 3.63
CA ASP A 14 -12.80 2.46 4.62
C ASP A 14 -12.14 2.14 5.98
N SER A 15 -10.83 2.29 6.13
CA SER A 15 -10.12 1.99 7.37
C SER A 15 -8.86 2.83 7.58
N SER A 16 -8.36 2.86 8.81
CA SER A 16 -7.11 3.58 9.10
C SER A 16 -5.93 2.97 8.35
N SER A 17 -4.87 3.76 8.09
CA SER A 17 -3.66 3.27 7.42
C SER A 17 -3.08 2.02 8.12
N PHE A 18 -3.16 1.94 9.45
CA PHE A 18 -2.69 0.80 10.22
C PHE A 18 -3.55 -0.45 10.00
N GLU A 19 -4.88 -0.31 10.00
CA GLU A 19 -5.81 -1.42 9.74
C GLU A 19 -5.70 -1.92 8.30
N ALA A 20 -5.61 -0.99 7.33
CA ALA A 20 -5.39 -1.32 5.93
C ALA A 20 -4.10 -2.12 5.74
N LYS A 21 -2.99 -1.68 6.35
CA LYS A 21 -1.72 -2.43 6.34
C LYS A 21 -1.84 -3.78 7.03
N SER A 22 -2.50 -3.85 8.18
CA SER A 22 -2.70 -5.12 8.89
C SER A 22 -3.49 -6.14 8.07
N LYS A 23 -4.52 -5.70 7.34
CA LYS A 23 -5.23 -6.54 6.36
C LYS A 23 -4.34 -6.92 5.19
N LEU A 24 -3.53 -5.98 4.67
CA LEU A 24 -2.61 -6.23 3.57
C LEU A 24 -1.52 -7.26 3.92
N ILE A 25 -1.02 -7.26 5.16
CA ILE A 25 -0.07 -8.27 5.67
C ILE A 25 -0.63 -9.68 5.49
N LEU A 26 -1.89 -9.89 5.88
CA LEU A 26 -2.55 -11.20 5.76
C LEU A 26 -2.68 -11.66 4.31
N ILE A 27 -2.95 -10.72 3.40
CA ILE A 27 -3.16 -11.01 1.97
C ILE A 27 -1.84 -11.27 1.25
N THR A 28 -0.81 -10.50 1.59
CA THR A 28 0.50 -10.56 0.94
C THR A 28 1.43 -11.61 1.56
N GLY A 29 1.08 -12.15 2.73
CA GLY A 29 1.88 -13.17 3.42
C GLY A 29 3.13 -12.63 4.11
N HIS A 30 3.25 -11.32 4.29
CA HIS A 30 4.38 -10.74 5.04
C HIS A 30 4.29 -11.13 6.51
N SER A 31 5.42 -11.50 7.12
CA SER A 31 5.44 -11.86 8.54
C SER A 31 5.55 -10.66 9.48
N THR A 32 5.96 -9.49 8.96
CA THR A 32 6.15 -8.27 9.75
C THR A 32 5.67 -7.04 9.00
N MET A 33 5.29 -6.00 9.77
CA MET A 33 4.89 -4.70 9.23
C MET A 33 6.04 -4.02 8.46
N ASP A 34 7.26 -4.15 8.95
CA ASP A 34 8.45 -3.56 8.29
C ASP A 34 8.71 -4.17 6.92
N ALA A 35 8.52 -5.48 6.77
CA ALA A 35 8.67 -6.15 5.48
C ALA A 35 7.61 -5.66 4.48
N LEU A 36 6.36 -5.53 4.93
CA LEU A 36 5.31 -4.97 4.10
C LEU A 36 5.60 -3.51 3.71
N GLN A 37 6.08 -2.68 4.65
CA GLN A 37 6.39 -1.28 4.36
C GLN A 37 7.54 -1.12 3.35
N LYS A 38 8.56 -1.99 3.42
CA LYS A 38 9.61 -2.03 2.40
C LYS A 38 9.05 -2.41 1.04
N TYR A 39 8.25 -3.47 0.98
CA TYR A 39 7.57 -3.88 -0.26
C TYR A 39 6.71 -2.76 -0.87
N LEU A 40 5.93 -2.05 -0.04
CA LEU A 40 5.14 -0.90 -0.50
C LEU A 40 6.02 0.25 -1.00
N ARG A 41 7.13 0.55 -0.33
CA ARG A 41 8.10 1.57 -0.79
C ARG A 41 8.78 1.17 -2.09
N ASP A 42 9.12 -0.10 -2.25
CA ASP A 42 9.74 -0.60 -3.48
C ASP A 42 8.74 -0.50 -4.65
N ILE A 43 7.48 -0.83 -4.43
CA ILE A 43 6.40 -0.63 -5.42
C ILE A 43 6.18 0.85 -5.72
N ASP A 44 6.16 1.71 -4.71
CA ASP A 44 5.96 3.16 -4.87
C ASP A 44 7.18 3.83 -5.50
N ALA A 45 8.40 3.33 -5.30
CA ALA A 45 9.62 3.83 -5.95
C ALA A 45 9.72 3.44 -7.43
N GLU A 46 9.09 2.32 -7.83
CA GLU A 46 8.89 1.96 -9.25
C GLU A 46 7.80 2.80 -9.93
N LEU A 47 6.97 3.51 -9.16
CA LEU A 47 6.00 4.46 -9.68
C LEU A 47 6.67 5.85 -9.80
N PRO A 48 6.71 6.48 -10.99
CA PRO A 48 7.23 7.83 -11.12
C PRO A 48 6.47 8.79 -10.19
N GLU A 49 7.17 9.75 -9.58
CA GLU A 49 6.74 10.67 -8.51
C GLU A 49 5.47 11.52 -8.80
N ASP A 50 4.82 11.34 -9.95
CA ASP A 50 3.80 12.22 -10.50
C ASP A 50 2.36 11.86 -10.09
N TYR A 51 2.14 11.61 -8.79
CA TYR A 51 0.78 11.46 -8.25
C TYR A 51 0.38 12.57 -7.26
N SER A 52 1.12 13.68 -7.27
CA SER A 52 0.75 14.92 -6.58
C SER A 52 -0.59 15.50 -7.07
N ASP A 53 -1.05 15.11 -8.26
CA ASP A 53 -2.25 15.65 -8.90
C ASP A 53 -3.54 14.82 -8.74
N PHE A 54 -3.48 13.62 -8.15
CA PHE A 54 -4.66 12.76 -7.95
C PHE A 54 -5.32 12.90 -6.56
N LEU A 55 -4.93 13.92 -5.79
CA LEU A 55 -5.55 14.32 -4.52
C LEU A 55 -6.36 15.64 -4.66
N LYS A 56 -7.04 15.85 -5.79
CA LYS A 56 -8.09 16.88 -5.92
C LYS A 56 -9.47 16.30 -5.78
#